data_AF-A0A8T4JM74-F1
#
_entry.id   AF-A0A8T4JM74-F1
#
_cell.length_a   1.000
_cell.length_b   1.000
_cell.length_c   1.000
_cell.angle_alpha   90.00
_cell.angle_beta   90.00
_cell.angle_gamma   90.00
#
_symmetry.space_group_name_H-M   'P 1'
#
loop_
_entity.id
_entity.type
_entity.pdbx_description
1 polymer ?
#
loop_
_entity_poly.entity_id
_entity_poly.type
_entity_poly.pdbx_seq_one_letter_code
_entity_poly.pdbx_strand_id
1 'polypeptide(L)'
;MKYCIFLCDHQWNIVKIMDSSPTCPLSEGARLPELLENPELLPLPDALENQVQSVSLWQLKGGTESFCAILCPFPRYHLVFLVRVTDEQGFTRFTDLYVKYLNWAQDHLQMPYTDEYSCIQQMNNQLINEVFGRKAGDQLLQNLALFLPGLLHKRPFRFRGTPLRPGEAGRRYH
;
A
#
# COMPACT_ATOMS: atom_id res chain seq x y z
N MET A 1 12.11 -11.33 -16.70
CA MET A 1 11.20 -11.06 -15.57
C MET A 1 10.14 -12.15 -15.42
N LYS A 2 9.94 -12.66 -14.19
CA LYS A 2 8.80 -13.53 -13.81
C LYS A 2 7.95 -12.78 -12.79
N TYR A 3 6.63 -12.89 -12.88
CA TYR A 3 5.74 -12.20 -11.95
C TYR A 3 4.37 -12.87 -11.81
N CYS A 4 3.69 -12.57 -10.71
CA CYS A 4 2.28 -12.86 -10.48
C CYS A 4 1.69 -11.78 -9.57
N ILE A 5 0.58 -11.17 -9.97
CA ILE A 5 -0.12 -10.11 -9.25
C ILE A 5 -1.48 -10.64 -8.89
N PHE A 6 -1.81 -10.68 -7.62
CA PHE A 6 -3.00 -11.35 -7.13
C PHE A 6 -3.55 -10.70 -5.86
N LEU A 7 -4.81 -11.01 -5.57
CA LEU A 7 -5.50 -10.61 -4.36
C LEU A 7 -5.58 -11.79 -3.40
N CYS A 8 -5.24 -11.55 -2.14
CA CYS A 8 -5.54 -12.45 -1.04
C CYS A 8 -6.61 -11.86 -0.13
N ASP A 9 -7.39 -12.70 0.52
CA ASP A 9 -8.16 -12.28 1.71
C ASP A 9 -7.25 -12.22 2.96
N HIS A 10 -7.80 -11.81 4.10
CA HIS A 10 -7.06 -11.75 5.37
C HIS A 10 -6.67 -13.13 5.93
N GLN A 11 -7.22 -14.22 5.37
CA GLN A 11 -6.85 -15.60 5.70
C GLN A 11 -5.78 -16.17 4.75
N TRP A 12 -5.23 -15.31 3.88
CA TRP A 12 -4.22 -15.64 2.88
C TRP A 12 -4.70 -16.63 1.80
N ASN A 13 -6.01 -16.69 1.53
CA ASN A 13 -6.54 -17.41 0.38
C ASN A 13 -6.41 -16.53 -0.86
N ILE A 14 -5.88 -17.08 -1.96
CA ILE A 14 -5.76 -16.37 -3.23
C ILE A 14 -7.15 -16.26 -3.85
N VAL A 15 -7.75 -15.09 -3.78
CA VAL A 15 -9.11 -14.84 -4.27
C VAL A 15 -9.12 -14.64 -5.79
N LYS A 16 -8.09 -13.99 -6.32
CA LYS A 16 -8.04 -13.63 -7.74
C LYS A 16 -6.62 -13.41 -8.24
N ILE A 17 -6.30 -13.93 -9.41
CA ILE A 17 -5.06 -13.60 -10.14
C ILE A 17 -5.39 -12.48 -11.13
N MET A 18 -4.76 -11.33 -10.94
CA MET A 18 -5.00 -10.12 -11.74
C MET A 18 -4.17 -10.13 -13.03
N ASP A 19 -2.92 -10.57 -12.93
CA ASP A 19 -1.97 -10.64 -14.04
C ASP A 19 -0.83 -11.57 -13.68
N SER A 20 -0.24 -12.22 -14.66
CA SER A 20 0.85 -13.15 -14.42
C SER A 20 1.70 -13.37 -15.66
N SER A 21 2.98 -13.63 -15.42
CA SER A 21 3.80 -14.29 -16.44
C SER A 21 3.26 -15.70 -16.73
N PRO A 22 3.43 -16.25 -17.95
CA PRO A 22 2.87 -17.54 -18.37
C PRO A 22 3.23 -18.73 -17.46
N THR A 23 4.32 -18.60 -16.70
CA THR A 23 4.83 -19.61 -15.79
C THR A 23 4.44 -19.35 -14.33
N CYS A 24 3.34 -18.62 -14.04
CA CYS A 24 2.93 -18.40 -12.66
C CYS A 24 2.49 -19.74 -12.02
N PRO A 25 3.11 -20.17 -10.92
CA PRO A 25 2.78 -21.44 -10.26
C PRO A 25 1.57 -21.34 -9.31
N LEU A 26 0.95 -20.15 -9.20
CA LEU A 26 -0.16 -19.90 -8.28
C LEU A 26 -1.50 -20.14 -8.98
N SER A 27 -2.50 -20.51 -8.18
CA SER A 27 -3.86 -20.76 -8.64
C SER A 27 -4.86 -20.07 -7.72
N GLU A 28 -5.99 -19.62 -8.28
CA GLU A 28 -7.10 -19.08 -7.50
C GLU A 28 -7.70 -20.17 -6.59
N GLY A 29 -8.12 -19.78 -5.39
CA GLY A 29 -8.62 -20.66 -4.33
C GLY A 29 -7.53 -21.34 -3.50
N ALA A 30 -6.26 -21.30 -3.92
CA ALA A 30 -5.17 -21.88 -3.15
C ALA A 30 -4.81 -21.01 -1.91
N ARG A 31 -4.33 -21.66 -0.86
CA ARG A 31 -3.88 -20.98 0.36
C ARG A 31 -2.40 -20.65 0.24
N LEU A 32 -2.07 -19.36 0.28
CA LEU A 32 -0.70 -18.89 0.12
C LEU A 32 0.32 -19.51 1.11
N PRO A 33 0.02 -19.72 2.41
CA PRO A 33 0.96 -20.37 3.33
C PRO A 33 1.32 -21.80 2.92
N GLU A 34 0.43 -22.51 2.25
CA GLU A 34 0.68 -23.89 1.80
C GLU A 34 1.65 -23.93 0.61
N LEU A 35 1.73 -22.83 -0.15
CA LEU A 35 2.56 -22.68 -1.34
C LEU A 35 3.95 -22.10 -1.04
N LEU A 36 4.17 -21.52 0.14
CA LEU A 36 5.44 -20.92 0.55
C LEU A 36 6.33 -21.92 1.29
N GLU A 37 7.64 -21.89 1.02
CA GLU A 37 8.63 -22.64 1.81
C GLU A 37 8.74 -22.10 3.25
N ASN A 38 8.62 -20.77 3.42
CA ASN A 38 8.76 -20.08 4.70
C ASN A 38 7.47 -19.28 5.03
N PRO A 39 6.37 -19.96 5.38
CA PRO A 39 5.08 -19.31 5.63
C PRO A 39 5.08 -18.37 6.83
N GLU A 40 5.99 -18.54 7.78
CA GLU A 40 6.19 -17.68 8.95
C GLU A 40 6.61 -16.25 8.61
N LEU A 41 7.05 -16.01 7.36
CA LEU A 41 7.36 -14.66 6.86
C LEU A 41 6.09 -13.87 6.50
N LEU A 42 4.92 -14.52 6.46
CA LEU A 42 3.67 -13.80 6.23
C LEU A 42 3.34 -12.93 7.44
N PRO A 43 3.14 -11.62 7.25
CA PRO A 43 2.72 -10.75 8.32
C PRO A 43 1.37 -11.21 8.88
N LEU A 44 1.21 -11.10 10.20
CA LEU A 44 -0.09 -11.27 10.83
C LEU A 44 -1.04 -10.17 10.32
N PRO A 45 -2.34 -10.47 10.11
CA PRO A 45 -3.31 -9.49 9.58
C PRO A 45 -3.30 -8.17 10.35
N ASP A 46 -3.23 -8.24 11.68
CA ASP A 46 -3.24 -7.07 12.58
C ASP A 46 -1.97 -6.19 12.42
N ALA A 47 -0.85 -6.77 11.99
CA ALA A 47 0.40 -6.04 11.78
C ALA A 47 0.36 -5.18 10.51
N LEU A 48 -0.51 -5.51 9.56
CA LEU A 48 -0.68 -4.80 8.28
C LEU A 48 -1.66 -3.63 8.38
N GLU A 49 -2.53 -3.57 9.39
CA GLU A 49 -3.57 -2.53 9.53
C GLU A 49 -3.00 -1.09 9.59
N ASN A 50 -1.73 -0.93 9.97
CA ASN A 50 -1.06 0.37 10.07
C ASN A 50 0.09 0.56 9.06
N GLN A 51 0.33 -0.41 8.17
CA GLN A 51 1.41 -0.35 7.19
C GLN A 51 0.88 -0.01 5.80
N VAL A 52 1.54 0.93 5.12
CA VAL A 52 1.19 1.28 3.74
C VAL A 52 1.58 0.17 2.75
N GLN A 53 2.70 -0.50 3.03
CA GLN A 53 3.20 -1.63 2.25
C GLN A 53 4.22 -2.43 3.07
N SER A 54 4.35 -3.72 2.77
CA SER A 54 5.41 -4.59 3.29
C SER A 54 6.15 -5.24 2.12
N VAL A 55 7.47 -5.40 2.26
CA VAL A 55 8.32 -6.05 1.25
C VAL A 55 9.08 -7.17 1.92
N SER A 56 9.03 -8.36 1.34
CA SER A 56 9.73 -9.54 1.84
C SER A 56 10.18 -10.44 0.70
N LEU A 57 11.14 -11.32 0.97
CA LEU A 57 11.64 -12.28 0.01
C LEU A 57 10.94 -13.63 0.24
N TRP A 58 10.24 -14.12 -0.77
CA TRP A 58 9.47 -15.37 -0.70
C TRP A 58 10.06 -16.43 -1.61
N GLN A 59 9.92 -17.68 -1.21
CA GLN A 59 10.23 -18.84 -2.03
C GLN A 59 9.03 -19.76 -2.04
N LEU A 60 8.68 -20.25 -3.23
CA LEU A 60 7.55 -21.14 -3.44
C LEU A 60 8.01 -22.61 -3.37
N LYS A 61 7.15 -23.47 -2.84
CA LYS A 61 7.43 -24.90 -2.72
C LYS A 61 7.69 -25.54 -4.07
N GLY A 62 8.70 -26.40 -4.10
CA GLY A 62 9.14 -27.06 -5.34
C GLY A 62 9.88 -26.13 -6.31
N GLY A 63 10.12 -24.87 -5.94
CA GLY A 63 10.94 -23.92 -6.68
C GLY A 63 12.28 -23.64 -6.00
N THR A 64 13.33 -23.40 -6.79
CA THR A 64 14.64 -22.94 -6.30
C THR A 64 14.77 -21.41 -6.34
N GLU A 65 13.79 -20.72 -6.89
CA GLU A 65 13.83 -19.29 -7.12
C GLU A 65 13.15 -18.52 -5.98
N SER A 66 13.85 -17.52 -5.47
CA SER A 66 13.25 -16.49 -4.60
C SER A 66 12.64 -15.36 -5.42
N PHE A 67 11.55 -14.81 -4.90
CA PHE A 67 10.77 -13.71 -5.45
C PHE A 67 10.67 -12.58 -4.44
N CYS A 68 10.71 -11.34 -4.91
CA CYS A 68 10.33 -10.19 -4.11
C CYS A 68 8.80 -10.15 -4.02
N ALA A 69 8.26 -10.16 -2.81
CA ALA A 69 6.84 -10.03 -2.53
C ALA A 69 6.57 -8.65 -1.94
N ILE A 70 5.77 -7.85 -2.64
CA ILE A 70 5.29 -6.55 -2.16
C ILE A 70 3.82 -6.69 -1.82
N LEU A 71 3.48 -6.39 -0.58
CA LEU A 71 2.14 -6.51 -0.03
C LEU A 71 1.57 -5.13 0.22
N CYS A 72 0.43 -4.84 -0.39
CA CYS A 72 -0.33 -3.61 -0.19
C CYS A 72 -1.66 -3.98 0.49
N PRO A 73 -1.85 -3.65 1.78
CA PRO A 73 -3.08 -3.97 2.49
C PRO A 73 -4.23 -3.03 2.08
N PHE A 74 -5.42 -3.62 1.94
CA PHE A 74 -6.70 -2.94 1.75
C PHE A 74 -7.71 -3.51 2.76
N PRO A 75 -8.83 -2.83 3.05
CA PRO A 75 -9.73 -3.20 4.16
C PRO A 75 -10.28 -4.63 4.17
N ARG A 76 -10.33 -5.31 3.01
CA ARG A 76 -10.83 -6.68 2.88
C ARG A 76 -9.85 -7.63 2.18
N TYR A 77 -8.78 -7.08 1.63
CA TYR A 77 -7.90 -7.81 0.72
C TYR A 77 -6.46 -7.33 0.86
N HIS A 78 -5.51 -8.20 0.54
CA HIS A 78 -4.12 -7.84 0.32
C HIS A 78 -3.83 -7.94 -1.18
N LEU A 79 -3.41 -6.84 -1.79
CA LEU A 79 -2.83 -6.88 -3.13
C LEU A 79 -1.37 -7.30 -2.99
N VAL A 80 -1.00 -8.36 -3.69
CA VAL A 80 0.35 -8.93 -3.63
C VAL A 80 0.97 -8.89 -5.02
N PHE A 81 2.16 -8.29 -5.08
CA PHE A 81 3.05 -8.36 -6.24
C PHE A 81 4.17 -9.34 -5.93
N LEU A 82 4.14 -10.51 -6.57
CA LEU A 82 5.24 -11.46 -6.51
C LEU A 82 6.07 -11.31 -7.78
N VAL A 83 7.32 -10.84 -7.67
CA VAL A 83 8.13 -10.49 -8.83
C VAL A 83 9.59 -10.93 -8.68
N ARG A 84 10.16 -11.38 -9.79
CA ARG A 84 11.60 -11.60 -9.97
C ARG A 84 12.06 -10.84 -11.20
N VAL A 85 12.84 -9.79 -10.97
CA VAL A 85 13.44 -8.95 -12.00
C VAL A 85 14.91 -9.33 -12.14
N THR A 86 15.36 -9.53 -13.39
CA THR A 86 16.71 -10.01 -13.73
C THR A 86 17.49 -9.01 -14.58
N ASP A 87 16.83 -7.98 -15.09
CA ASP A 87 17.33 -7.05 -16.09
C ASP A 87 16.57 -5.71 -15.99
N GLU A 88 17.15 -4.67 -16.57
CA GLU A 88 16.61 -3.30 -16.54
C GLU A 88 15.26 -3.18 -17.26
N GLN A 89 15.10 -3.87 -18.39
CA GLN A 89 13.83 -3.87 -19.14
C GLN A 89 12.68 -4.45 -18.30
N GLY A 90 12.95 -5.51 -17.54
CA GLY A 90 12.03 -6.10 -16.59
C GLY A 90 11.68 -5.15 -15.46
N PHE A 91 12.63 -4.33 -14.99
CA PHE A 91 12.37 -3.33 -13.96
C PHE A 91 11.40 -2.25 -14.45
N THR A 92 11.62 -1.72 -15.66
CA THR A 92 10.71 -0.74 -16.28
C THR A 92 9.30 -1.33 -16.43
N ARG A 93 9.20 -2.55 -16.97
CA ARG A 93 7.90 -3.22 -17.13
C ARG A 93 7.22 -3.50 -15.78
N PHE A 94 7.97 -3.89 -14.76
CA PHE A 94 7.43 -4.07 -13.41
C PHE A 94 6.87 -2.76 -12.86
N THR A 95 7.56 -1.63 -13.07
CA THR A 95 7.10 -0.32 -12.61
C THR A 95 5.75 0.05 -13.22
N ASP A 96 5.55 -0.19 -14.52
CA ASP A 96 4.27 0.04 -15.19
C ASP A 96 3.15 -0.84 -14.62
N LEU A 97 3.43 -2.13 -14.38
CA LEU A 97 2.48 -3.06 -13.78
C LEU A 97 2.13 -2.65 -12.34
N TYR A 98 3.13 -2.24 -11.57
CA TYR A 98 2.95 -1.81 -10.19
C TYR A 98 1.98 -0.63 -10.11
N VAL A 99 2.23 0.43 -10.88
CA VAL A 99 1.37 1.61 -10.93
C VAL A 99 -0.04 1.25 -11.40
N LYS A 100 -0.15 0.46 -12.47
CA LYS A 100 -1.45 0.04 -13.03
C LYS A 100 -2.33 -0.65 -12.00
N TYR A 101 -1.81 -1.68 -11.33
CA TYR A 101 -2.61 -2.48 -10.40
C TYR A 101 -2.79 -1.82 -9.04
N LEU A 102 -1.86 -0.97 -8.61
CA LEU A 102 -2.04 -0.18 -7.41
C LEU A 102 -3.18 0.84 -7.59
N ASN A 103 -3.21 1.57 -8.72
CA ASN A 103 -4.30 2.50 -9.03
C ASN A 103 -5.64 1.77 -9.11
N TRP A 104 -5.69 0.64 -9.82
CA TRP A 104 -6.90 -0.18 -9.88
C TRP A 104 -7.38 -0.59 -8.48
N ALA A 105 -6.49 -1.04 -7.61
CA ALA A 105 -6.85 -1.46 -6.26
C ALA A 105 -7.31 -0.29 -5.39
N GLN A 106 -6.73 0.90 -5.56
CA GLN A 106 -7.20 2.11 -4.90
C GLN A 106 -8.63 2.46 -5.33
N ASP A 107 -8.93 2.38 -6.63
CA ASP A 107 -10.25 2.71 -7.16
C ASP A 107 -11.33 1.68 -6.78
N HIS A 108 -10.97 0.40 -6.61
CA HIS A 108 -11.94 -0.70 -6.47
C HIS A 108 -11.99 -1.34 -5.08
N LEU A 109 -10.91 -1.24 -4.29
CA LEU A 109 -10.79 -1.93 -2.99
C LEU A 109 -10.74 -0.97 -1.80
N GLN A 110 -10.49 0.33 -2.00
CA GLN A 110 -10.69 1.29 -0.92
C GLN A 110 -12.17 1.39 -0.59
N MET A 111 -12.49 1.31 0.70
CA MET A 111 -13.80 1.78 1.15
C MET A 111 -13.82 3.31 0.99
N PRO A 112 -14.95 3.91 0.58
CA PRO A 112 -15.11 5.35 0.72
C PRO A 112 -14.87 5.70 2.18
N TYR A 113 -13.79 6.42 2.46
CA TYR A 113 -13.43 6.86 3.80
C TYR A 113 -14.65 7.49 4.46
N THR A 114 -14.84 7.25 5.77
CA THR A 114 -15.79 7.99 6.58
C THR A 114 -15.35 9.46 6.67
N ASP A 115 -15.85 10.22 5.71
CA ASP A 115 -16.13 11.65 5.53
C ASP A 115 -15.08 12.74 5.85
N GLU A 116 -14.28 12.67 6.91
CA GLU A 116 -13.50 13.86 7.34
C GLU A 116 -12.04 13.88 6.86
N TYR A 117 -11.35 12.74 6.90
CA TYR A 117 -9.93 12.67 6.55
C TYR A 117 -9.66 12.67 5.04
N SER A 118 -10.56 12.08 4.24
CA SER A 118 -10.46 12.09 2.78
C SER A 118 -10.63 13.49 2.22
N CYS A 119 -11.54 14.30 2.79
CA CYS A 119 -11.73 15.69 2.39
C CYS A 119 -10.45 16.51 2.61
N ILE A 120 -9.82 16.37 3.79
CA ILE A 120 -8.56 17.06 4.11
C ILE A 120 -7.42 16.61 3.17
N GLN A 121 -7.33 15.30 2.88
CA GLN A 121 -6.30 14.79 1.98
C GLN A 121 -6.51 15.23 0.52
N GLN A 122 -7.77 15.24 0.06
CA GLN A 122 -8.12 15.75 -1.27
C GLN A 122 -7.83 17.24 -1.39
N MET A 123 -8.16 18.04 -0.37
CA MET A 123 -7.82 19.46 -0.32
C MET A 123 -6.30 19.70 -0.35
N ASN A 124 -5.53 18.93 0.42
CA ASN A 124 -4.07 19.04 0.43
C ASN A 124 -3.44 18.68 -0.93
N ASN A 125 -3.94 17.63 -1.59
CA ASN A 125 -3.47 17.24 -2.91
C ASN A 125 -3.83 18.29 -3.97
N GLN A 126 -5.02 18.90 -3.88
CA GLN A 126 -5.45 19.99 -4.75
C GLN A 126 -4.54 21.23 -4.57
N LEU A 127 -4.25 21.62 -3.33
CA LEU A 127 -3.36 22.75 -3.04
C LEU A 127 -1.94 22.53 -3.57
N ILE A 128 -1.38 21.32 -3.41
CA ILE A 128 -0.07 20.97 -3.96
C ILE A 128 -0.08 21.09 -5.50
N ASN A 129 -1.14 20.62 -6.14
CA ASN A 129 -1.30 20.70 -7.59
C ASN A 129 -1.57 22.14 -8.09
N GLU A 130 -2.13 23.02 -7.28
CA GLU A 130 -2.28 24.45 -7.58
C GLU A 130 -0.95 25.20 -7.44
N VAL A 131 -0.15 24.88 -6.43
CA VAL A 131 1.13 25.56 -6.16
C VAL A 131 2.23 25.12 -7.13
N PHE A 132 2.31 23.82 -7.43
CA PHE A 132 3.38 23.26 -8.27
C PHE A 132 2.93 22.97 -9.70
N GLY A 133 1.62 23.06 -9.99
CA GLY A 133 1.04 22.62 -11.25
C GLY A 133 0.83 21.10 -11.28
N ARG A 134 -0.30 20.63 -11.83
CA ARG A 134 -0.74 19.22 -11.77
C ARG A 134 0.35 18.20 -12.07
N LYS A 135 1.11 18.38 -13.17
CA LYS A 135 2.16 17.43 -13.57
C LYS A 135 3.30 17.33 -12.56
N ALA A 136 3.77 18.47 -12.02
CA ALA A 136 4.89 18.47 -11.07
C ALA A 136 4.42 18.12 -9.65
N GLY A 137 3.20 18.51 -9.28
CA GLY A 137 2.57 18.13 -8.01
C GLY A 137 2.26 16.63 -7.93
N ASP A 138 1.71 16.03 -8.99
CA ASP A 138 1.47 14.58 -9.05
C ASP A 138 2.80 13.81 -8.98
N GLN A 139 3.85 14.27 -9.69
CA GLN A 139 5.19 13.67 -9.61
C GLN A 139 5.80 13.80 -8.21
N LEU A 140 5.61 14.94 -7.54
CA LEU A 140 6.08 15.17 -6.17
C LEU A 140 5.36 14.25 -5.18
N LEU A 141 4.04 14.12 -5.30
CA LEU A 141 3.24 13.23 -4.45
C LEU A 141 3.62 11.77 -4.66
N GLN A 142 3.85 11.35 -5.91
CA GLN A 142 4.33 10.01 -6.25
C GLN A 142 5.72 9.74 -5.67
N ASN A 143 6.65 10.68 -5.82
CA ASN A 143 8.00 10.56 -5.26
C ASN A 143 7.96 10.52 -3.71
N LEU A 144 7.15 11.37 -3.08
CA LEU A 144 7.02 11.39 -1.62
C LEU A 144 6.38 10.12 -1.06
N ALA A 145 5.41 9.53 -1.78
CA ALA A 145 4.82 8.25 -1.42
C ALA A 145 5.84 7.09 -1.45
N LEU A 146 6.85 7.17 -2.32
CA LEU A 146 7.93 6.19 -2.41
C LEU A 146 8.98 6.33 -1.28
N PHE A 147 9.17 7.53 -0.72
CA PHE A 147 10.22 7.81 0.28
C PHE A 147 9.73 7.92 1.73
N LEU A 148 8.44 8.20 1.96
CA LEU A 148 7.88 8.36 3.31
C LEU A 148 6.57 7.58 3.44
N PRO A 149 6.63 6.28 3.84
CA PRO A 149 5.43 5.51 4.17
C PRO A 149 4.57 6.17 5.26
N GLY A 150 5.14 7.14 6.00
CA GLY A 150 4.47 7.85 7.09
C GLY A 150 3.82 9.18 6.72
N LEU A 151 4.02 9.78 5.54
CA LEU A 151 3.42 11.11 5.28
C LEU A 151 1.92 11.07 4.97
N LEU A 152 1.38 9.92 4.59
CA LEU A 152 -0.06 9.73 4.39
C LEU A 152 -0.78 9.21 5.64
N HIS A 153 -0.05 8.77 6.68
CA HIS A 153 -0.63 8.09 7.84
C HIS A 153 0.06 8.42 9.18
N LYS A 154 0.47 9.69 9.41
CA LYS A 154 0.73 10.08 10.80
C LYS A 154 -0.60 10.28 11.51
N ARG A 155 -0.88 9.33 12.41
CA ARG A 155 -1.78 9.38 13.57
C ARG A 155 -2.02 10.81 14.07
N PRO A 156 -3.21 11.10 14.63
CA PRO A 156 -3.53 12.43 15.13
C PRO A 156 -2.42 12.90 16.06
N PHE A 157 -1.87 14.07 15.76
CA PHE A 157 -1.29 14.90 16.80
C PHE A 157 -2.37 15.00 17.88
N ARG A 158 -2.17 14.29 19.01
CA ARG A 158 -2.88 14.64 20.24
C ARG A 158 -2.43 16.07 20.50
N PHE A 159 -3.28 17.04 20.18
CA PHE A 159 -3.30 18.26 20.95
C PHE A 159 -3.46 17.80 22.39
N ARG A 160 -2.37 17.78 23.16
CA ARG A 160 -2.48 18.09 24.58
C ARG A 160 -2.88 19.55 24.62
N GLY A 161 -4.15 19.81 24.33
CA GLY A 161 -4.83 20.92 24.97
C GLY A 161 -4.70 20.61 26.45
N THR A 162 -3.78 21.29 27.12
CA THR A 162 -3.99 21.55 28.54
C THR A 162 -5.41 22.06 28.65
N PRO A 163 -6.30 21.41 29.42
CA PRO A 163 -7.63 21.96 29.61
C PRO A 163 -7.42 23.34 30.23
N LEU A 164 -7.82 24.38 29.50
CA LEU A 164 -7.97 25.70 30.08
C LEU A 164 -8.94 25.53 31.24
N ARG A 165 -8.45 25.76 32.46
CA ARG A 165 -9.32 25.81 33.63
C ARG A 165 -10.37 26.90 33.37
N PRO A 166 -11.65 26.67 33.71
CA PRO A 166 -12.65 27.72 33.61
C PRO A 166 -12.22 28.87 34.55
N GLY A 167 -11.72 29.97 33.97
CA GLY A 167 -11.21 31.10 34.74
C GLY A 167 -10.23 32.06 34.01
N GLU A 168 -9.62 31.67 32.89
CA GLU A 168 -8.59 32.53 32.21
C GLU A 168 -9.06 33.18 30.90
N ALA A 169 -10.37 33.33 30.70
CA ALA A 169 -10.91 34.17 29.64
C ALA A 169 -11.02 35.63 30.12
N GLY A 170 -9.88 36.32 30.22
CA GLY A 170 -9.91 37.73 30.60
C GLY A 170 -8.56 38.35 30.82
N ARG A 171 -8.00 38.91 29.75
CA ARG A 171 -7.14 40.12 29.67
C ARG A 171 -6.03 39.90 28.66
N ARG A 172 -6.13 40.61 27.53
CA ARG A 172 -5.09 41.51 27.01
C ARG A 172 -5.51 42.00 25.61
N TYR A 173 -6.25 43.09 25.60
CA TYR A 173 -6.17 44.11 24.56
C TYR A 173 -6.27 45.45 25.26
N HIS A 174 -5.11 46.09 25.45
CA HIS A 174 -4.91 47.53 25.56
C HIS A 174 -3.49 47.81 25.09
#